data_AF-A0A5C8CNS3-F1
#
_entry.id   AF-A0A5C8CNS3-F1
#
_cell.length_a   1.000
_cell.length_b   1.000
_cell.length_c   1.000
_cell.angle_alpha   90.00
_cell.angle_beta   90.00
_cell.angle_gamma   90.00
#
_symmetry.space_group_name_H-M   'P 1'
#
loop_
_entity.id
_entity.type
_entity.pdbx_description
1 polymer ?
#
loop_
_entity_poly.entity_id
_entity_poly.type
_entity_poly.pdbx_seq_one_letter_code
_entity_poly.pdbx_strand_id
1 'polypeptide(L)'
;MQIIDVQLETWDGTPVIGVKTTERRSAKDFKDKPAIMHPRQAVFYRNLIKIAEVLGSREIPVEFALGNGERARMDRGCVKMAELAGFIEPLQDGASGYVEKIRLAWRVRPDE
;
A
#
# COMPACT_ATOMS: atom_id res chain seq x y z
N MET A 1 -11.32 4.36 -10.75
CA MET A 1 -9.95 4.07 -10.31
C MET A 1 -9.26 5.41 -10.13
N GLN A 2 -8.73 5.68 -8.94
CA GLN A 2 -8.18 6.98 -8.58
C GLN A 2 -6.79 7.18 -9.19
N ILE A 3 -6.46 8.40 -9.61
CA ILE A 3 -5.12 8.77 -10.09
C ILE A 3 -4.37 9.39 -8.91
N ILE A 4 -3.14 8.96 -8.68
CA ILE A 4 -2.24 9.48 -7.64
C ILE A 4 -0.93 9.87 -8.33
N ASP A 5 -0.64 11.17 -8.35
CA ASP A 5 0.60 11.69 -8.91
C ASP A 5 1.70 11.65 -7.84
N VAL A 6 2.46 10.56 -7.83
CA VAL A 6 3.49 10.29 -6.80
C VAL A 6 4.69 9.59 -7.42
N GLN A 7 5.88 10.00 -7.03
CA GLN A 7 7.12 9.31 -7.38
C GLN A 7 7.42 8.20 -6.37
N LEU A 8 7.22 6.95 -6.81
CA LEU A 8 7.44 5.76 -5.99
C LEU A 8 8.90 5.34 -6.01
N GLU A 9 9.45 5.05 -4.84
CA GLU A 9 10.77 4.45 -4.69
C GLU A 9 10.77 2.97 -5.08
N THR A 10 11.87 2.52 -5.66
CA THR A 10 12.15 1.12 -5.98
C THR A 10 13.13 0.50 -4.97
N TRP A 11 13.22 -0.83 -4.96
CA TRP A 11 14.25 -1.60 -4.26
C TRP A 11 15.01 -2.42 -5.30
N ASP A 12 16.35 -2.30 -5.43
CA ASP A 12 17.15 -2.80 -6.60
C ASP A 12 16.47 -2.52 -7.95
N GLY A 13 15.97 -1.31 -8.17
CA GLY A 13 15.26 -1.01 -9.42
C GLY A 13 13.93 -1.77 -9.61
N THR A 14 13.50 -2.59 -8.64
CA THR A 14 12.21 -3.28 -8.66
C THR A 14 11.16 -2.46 -7.91
N PRO A 15 10.01 -2.13 -8.52
CA PRO A 15 8.94 -1.42 -7.84
C PRO A 15 8.33 -2.27 -6.72
N VAL A 16 8.26 -1.70 -5.52
CA VAL A 16 7.60 -2.34 -4.37
C VAL A 16 6.07 -2.16 -4.46
N ILE A 17 5.64 -0.99 -4.93
CA ILE A 17 4.26 -0.69 -5.37
C ILE A 17 4.36 -0.38 -6.87
N GLY A 18 3.59 -1.06 -7.71
CA GLY A 18 3.68 -0.91 -9.16
C GLY A 18 2.77 -1.87 -9.92
N VAL A 19 2.99 -2.02 -11.22
CA VAL A 19 2.17 -2.93 -12.05
C VAL A 19 2.32 -4.36 -11.55
N LYS A 20 1.28 -4.89 -10.91
CA LYS A 20 1.20 -6.30 -10.49
C LYS A 20 -0.07 -6.94 -11.04
N THR A 21 0.07 -8.13 -11.61
CA THR A 21 -1.03 -8.98 -12.10
C THR A 21 -1.73 -9.76 -10.98
N THR A 22 -1.40 -9.48 -9.72
CA THR A 22 -1.95 -10.22 -8.58
C THR A 22 -3.46 -9.98 -8.44
N GLU A 23 -4.25 -11.04 -8.45
CA GLU A 23 -5.72 -11.02 -8.28
C GLU A 23 -6.20 -10.24 -7.04
N ARG A 24 -7.44 -9.76 -7.05
CA ARG A 24 -8.13 -9.25 -5.83
C ARG A 24 -8.26 -10.36 -4.79
N ARG A 25 -8.10 -10.02 -3.51
CA ARG A 25 -8.10 -11.00 -2.40
C ARG A 25 -8.79 -10.43 -1.17
N SER A 26 -9.50 -11.31 -0.46
CA SER A 26 -10.11 -10.98 0.83
C SER A 26 -9.02 -10.85 1.88
N ALA A 27 -9.23 -10.03 2.91
CA ALA A 27 -8.33 -9.81 4.03
C ALA A 27 -7.89 -11.14 4.68
N LYS A 28 -8.78 -12.13 4.75
CA LYS A 28 -8.50 -13.47 5.30
C LYS A 28 -7.50 -14.28 4.47
N ASP A 29 -7.34 -13.94 3.19
CA ASP A 29 -6.44 -14.61 2.24
C ASP A 29 -5.04 -13.99 2.22
N PHE A 30 -4.82 -12.90 2.95
CA PHE A 30 -3.48 -12.35 3.20
C PHE A 30 -2.76 -13.26 4.19
N LYS A 31 -2.15 -14.32 3.64
CA LYS A 31 -1.36 -15.30 4.38
C LYS A 31 0.11 -15.07 4.11
N ASP A 32 0.85 -14.71 5.15
CA ASP A 32 2.28 -14.92 5.16
C ASP A 32 2.79 -15.07 6.59
N LYS A 33 3.91 -15.78 6.74
CA LYS A 33 4.63 -15.88 8.01
C LYS A 33 5.13 -14.47 8.39
N PRO A 34 5.22 -14.12 9.69
CA PRO A 34 5.84 -12.86 10.10
C PRO A 34 7.25 -12.78 9.48
N ALA A 35 7.40 -11.94 8.48
CA ALA A 35 8.69 -11.72 7.84
C ALA A 35 9.53 -10.84 8.75
N ILE A 36 10.79 -11.22 8.90
CA ILE A 36 11.80 -10.37 9.51
C ILE A 36 11.81 -9.06 8.72
N MET A 37 11.80 -7.92 9.39
CA MET A 37 11.77 -6.59 8.76
C MET A 37 12.92 -6.48 7.75
N HIS A 38 12.59 -6.52 6.45
CA HIS A 38 13.57 -6.45 5.37
C HIS A 38 13.70 -4.99 4.88
N PRO A 39 14.86 -4.54 4.36
CA PRO A 39 15.01 -3.21 3.74
C PRO A 39 13.95 -2.86 2.68
N ARG A 40 13.37 -3.87 2.03
CA ARG A 40 12.23 -3.75 1.09
C ARG A 40 10.96 -3.22 1.77
N GLN A 41 10.71 -3.59 3.03
CA GLN A 41 9.56 -3.12 3.80
C GLN A 41 9.68 -1.63 4.14
N ALA A 42 10.90 -1.15 4.41
CA ALA A 42 11.12 0.28 4.65
C ALA A 42 10.81 1.14 3.42
N VAL A 43 11.15 0.66 2.21
CA VAL A 43 10.75 1.30 0.95
C VAL A 43 9.23 1.33 0.80
N PHE A 44 8.54 0.23 1.15
CA PHE A 44 7.08 0.18 1.14
C PHE A 44 6.47 1.25 2.07
N TYR A 45 6.96 1.38 3.31
CA TYR A 45 6.47 2.38 4.26
C TYR A 45 6.67 3.81 3.75
N ARG A 46 7.85 4.14 3.21
CA ARG A 46 8.10 5.47 2.63
C ARG A 46 7.16 5.77 1.46
N ASN A 47 6.90 4.80 0.61
CA ASN A 47 5.93 4.96 -0.47
C ASN A 47 4.51 5.17 0.05
N LEU A 48 4.08 4.45 1.10
CA LEU A 48 2.78 4.67 1.73
C LEU A 48 2.66 6.09 2.31
N ILE A 49 3.70 6.58 2.98
CA ILE A 49 3.76 7.93 3.52
C ILE A 49 3.55 8.96 2.40
N LYS A 50 4.36 8.89 1.33
CA LYS A 50 4.24 9.79 0.17
C LYS A 50 2.86 9.77 -0.47
N ILE A 51 2.28 8.58 -0.64
CA ILE A 51 0.93 8.47 -1.19
C ILE A 51 -0.08 9.15 -0.27
N ALA A 52 0.02 8.92 1.04
CA ALA A 52 -0.91 9.46 2.01
C ALA A 52 -0.83 10.99 2.12
N GLU A 53 0.39 11.55 2.02
CA GLU A 53 0.66 12.99 1.93
C GLU A 53 0.01 13.60 0.69
N VAL A 54 0.24 13.03 -0.50
CA VAL A 54 -0.38 13.48 -1.76
C VAL A 54 -1.90 13.40 -1.70
N LEU A 55 -2.45 12.39 -1.04
CA LEU A 55 -3.90 12.23 -0.88
C LEU A 55 -4.49 13.13 0.22
N GLY A 56 -3.67 13.70 1.11
CA GLY A 56 -4.13 14.31 2.35
C GLY A 56 -4.98 13.36 3.21
N SER A 57 -4.77 12.05 3.08
CA SER A 57 -5.65 11.02 3.62
C SER A 57 -4.86 9.84 4.16
N ARG A 58 -5.34 9.29 5.27
CA ARG A 58 -4.81 8.02 5.81
C ARG A 58 -5.30 6.80 5.04
N GLU A 59 -6.35 6.94 4.24
CA GLU A 59 -6.94 5.86 3.47
C GLU A 59 -6.33 5.85 2.07
N ILE A 60 -5.65 4.74 1.76
CA ILE A 60 -4.93 4.59 0.51
C ILE A 60 -5.53 3.42 -0.27
N PRO A 61 -5.94 3.61 -1.54
CA PRO A 61 -6.41 2.51 -2.37
C PRO A 61 -5.29 1.49 -2.62
N VAL A 62 -5.61 0.20 -2.55
CA VAL A 62 -4.66 -0.89 -2.85
C VAL A 62 -4.28 -0.91 -4.33
N GLU A 63 -5.18 -0.43 -5.20
CA GLU A 63 -5.03 -0.36 -6.65
C GLU A 63 -5.42 1.05 -7.14
N PHE A 64 -4.52 1.71 -7.86
CA PHE A 64 -4.67 3.08 -8.36
C PHE A 64 -3.92 3.27 -9.68
N ALA A 65 -4.18 4.38 -10.37
CA ALA A 65 -3.38 4.83 -11.50
C ALA A 65 -2.31 5.81 -11.02
N LEU A 66 -1.11 5.71 -11.58
CA LEU A 66 -0.08 6.75 -11.46
C LEU A 66 -0.38 7.91 -12.41
N GLY A 67 0.26 9.06 -12.19
CA GLY A 67 0.11 10.26 -13.05
C GLY A 67 0.44 10.00 -14.54
N ASN A 68 1.27 8.99 -14.82
CA ASN A 68 1.60 8.54 -16.18
C ASN A 68 0.57 7.58 -16.80
N GLY A 69 -0.53 7.27 -16.09
CA GLY A 69 -1.59 6.36 -16.53
C GLY A 69 -1.34 4.88 -16.23
N GLU A 70 -0.17 4.50 -15.69
CA GLU A 70 0.12 3.12 -15.31
C GLU A 70 -0.70 2.68 -14.10
N ARG A 71 -1.15 1.42 -14.12
CA ARG A 71 -1.85 0.81 -12.98
C ARG A 71 -0.85 0.35 -11.92
N ALA A 72 -0.85 0.98 -10.76
CA ALA A 72 -0.08 0.58 -9.62
C ALA A 72 -0.93 -0.23 -8.62
N ARG A 73 -0.30 -1.24 -8.03
CA ARG A 73 -0.88 -2.08 -7.00
C ARG A 73 0.15 -2.42 -5.93
N MET A 74 -0.31 -2.47 -4.69
CA MET A 74 0.52 -2.81 -3.54
C MET A 74 0.91 -4.29 -3.50
N ASP A 75 2.14 -4.57 -3.03
CA ASP A 75 2.57 -5.93 -2.75
C ASP A 75 1.85 -6.52 -1.52
N ARG A 76 1.30 -7.72 -1.65
CA ARG A 76 0.52 -8.37 -0.60
C ARG A 76 1.34 -8.70 0.65
N GLY A 77 2.57 -9.18 0.45
CA GLY A 77 3.48 -9.50 1.54
C GLY A 77 3.80 -8.23 2.33
N CYS A 78 4.15 -7.14 1.63
CA CYS A 78 4.40 -5.86 2.28
C CYS A 78 3.17 -5.29 3.01
N VAL A 79 1.96 -5.43 2.44
CA VAL A 79 0.71 -5.01 3.09
C VAL A 79 0.46 -5.81 4.38
N LYS A 80 0.58 -7.14 4.33
CA LYS A 80 0.38 -7.98 5.52
C LYS A 80 1.43 -7.69 6.61
N MET A 81 2.67 -7.44 6.20
CA MET A 81 3.73 -7.03 7.12
C MET A 81 3.49 -5.66 7.74
N ALA A 82 2.92 -4.71 6.99
CA ALA A 82 2.51 -3.42 7.52
C ALA A 82 1.42 -3.56 8.59
N GLU A 83 0.46 -4.45 8.36
CA GLU A 83 -0.61 -4.76 9.33
C GLU A 83 -0.04 -5.40 10.60
N LEU A 84 0.78 -6.45 10.47
CA LEU A 84 1.38 -7.14 11.62
C LEU A 84 2.29 -6.22 12.45
N ALA A 85 2.95 -5.25 11.81
CA ALA A 85 3.78 -4.25 12.48
C ALA A 85 2.96 -3.09 13.11
N GLY A 86 1.64 -3.05 12.92
CA GLY A 86 0.79 -1.94 13.37
C GLY A 86 1.03 -0.63 12.62
N PHE A 87 1.69 -0.67 11.46
CA PHE A 87 1.89 0.52 10.61
C PHE A 87 0.59 0.94 9.92
N ILE A 88 -0.25 -0.04 9.58
CA ILE A 88 -1.62 0.15 9.10
C ILE A 88 -2.61 -0.48 10.08
N GLU A 89 -3.85 0.02 10.08
CA GLU A 89 -4.97 -0.60 10.76
C GLU A 89 -5.24 -2.02 10.21
N PRO A 90 -5.91 -2.90 10.98
CA PRO A 90 -6.28 -4.23 10.52
C PRO A 90 -7.00 -4.22 9.17
N LEU A 91 -6.59 -5.12 8.28
CA LEU A 91 -7.15 -5.23 6.93
C LEU A 91 -8.61 -5.65 7.00
N GLN A 92 -9.42 -5.00 6.19
CA GLN A 92 -10.85 -5.28 6.07
C GLN A 92 -11.24 -5.35 4.61
N ASP A 93 -12.22 -6.21 4.31
CA ASP A 93 -12.81 -6.28 3.00
C ASP A 93 -13.71 -5.06 2.77
N GLY A 94 -13.62 -4.48 1.59
CA GLY A 94 -14.59 -3.51 1.09
C GLY A 94 -15.90 -4.16 0.68
N ALA A 95 -16.81 -3.36 0.12
CA ALA A 95 -18.14 -3.83 -0.29
C ALA A 95 -18.10 -4.96 -1.34
N SER A 96 -17.02 -5.04 -2.12
CA SER A 96 -16.82 -6.09 -3.12
C SER A 96 -16.33 -7.43 -2.55
N GLY A 97 -16.11 -7.55 -1.23
CA GLY A 97 -15.57 -8.76 -0.58
C GLY A 97 -14.06 -8.94 -0.73
N TYR A 98 -13.33 -7.87 -1.07
CA TYR A 98 -11.87 -7.85 -1.20
C TYR A 98 -11.30 -6.60 -0.54
N VAL A 99 -10.01 -6.62 -0.19
CA VAL A 99 -9.33 -5.42 0.34
C VAL A 99 -9.16 -4.40 -0.79
N GLU A 100 -9.90 -3.30 -0.69
CA GLU A 100 -9.89 -2.21 -1.68
C GLU A 100 -8.99 -1.05 -1.24
N LYS A 101 -8.88 -0.83 0.08
CA LYS A 101 -8.10 0.23 0.70
C LYS A 101 -7.37 -0.29 1.91
N ILE A 102 -6.25 0.33 2.24
CA ILE A 102 -5.58 0.23 3.53
C ILE A 102 -5.69 1.56 4.26
N ARG A 103 -5.47 1.54 5.58
CA ARG A 103 -5.52 2.75 6.39
C ARG A 103 -4.32 2.85 7.29
N LEU A 104 -3.60 3.97 7.24
CA LEU A 104 -2.47 4.22 8.13
C LEU A 104 -2.94 4.32 9.59
N ALA A 105 -2.21 3.68 10.51
CA ALA A 105 -2.54 3.67 11.94
C ALA A 105 -2.27 5.03 12.63
N TRP A 106 -1.63 5.97 11.93
CA TRP A 106 -1.21 7.28 12.45
C TRP A 106 -1.72 8.42 11.55
N ARG A 107 -1.73 9.65 12.09
CA ARG A 107 -2.23 10.84 11.36
C ARG A 107 -1.20 11.38 10.39
N VAL A 108 -1.57 11.46 9.12
CA VAL A 108 -0.88 12.29 8.13
C VAL A 108 -1.25 13.73 8.45
N ARG A 109 -0.28 14.54 8.85
CA ARG A 109 -0.46 15.99 8.87
C ARG A 109 -0.13 16.47 7.45
N PRO A 110 -0.98 17.27 6.79
CA PRO A 110 -0.51 18.00 5.62
C PRO A 110 0.66 18.88 6.06
N ASP A 111 1.74 18.93 5.28
CA ASP A 111 2.80 19.90 5.47
C ASP A 111 2.17 21.31 5.49
N GLU A 112 2.45 22.07 6.56
CA GLU A 112 2.10 23.50 6.70
C GLU A 112 3.00 24.37 5.83
#